data_AF-A0A6N7LRC1-F1
#
_entry.id   AF-A0A6N7LRC1-F1
#
_cell.length_a   1.000
_cell.length_b   1.000
_cell.length_c   1.000
_cell.angle_alpha   90.00
_cell.angle_beta   90.00
_cell.angle_gamma   90.00
#
_symmetry.space_group_name_H-M   'P 1'
#
loop_
_entity.id
_entity.type
_entity.pdbx_description
1 polymer ?
#
loop_
_entity_poly.entity_id
_entity_poly.type
_entity_poly.pdbx_seq_one_letter_code
_entity_poly.pdbx_strand_id
1 'polypeptide(L)'
;MRILFGILFLLLVLIVGGGYYVYSYHAGESVASVNINDTELAEIGSAVIHPKFGEGEVLDIRQQEFTTTIHIDFGSVGKKWLIADAANLHLRK
;
A
#
# COMPACT_ATOMS: atom_id res chain seq x y z
N MET A 1 -36.21 -1.83 -13.18
CA MET A 1 -35.09 -0.87 -13.07
C MET A 1 -34.07 -1.40 -12.04
N ARG A 2 -33.31 -2.46 -12.37
CA ARG A 2 -32.47 -3.22 -11.41
C ARG A 2 -31.03 -3.44 -11.89
N ILE A 3 -30.54 -2.59 -12.81
CA ILE A 3 -29.22 -2.78 -13.45
C ILE A 3 -28.31 -1.56 -13.24
N LEU A 4 -28.86 -0.42 -12.80
CA LEU A 4 -28.09 0.82 -12.65
C LEU A 4 -27.25 0.90 -11.36
N PHE A 5 -27.51 0.06 -10.36
CA PHE A 5 -26.73 0.01 -9.12
C PHE A 5 -25.41 -0.79 -9.23
N GLY A 6 -25.29 -1.67 -10.23
CA GLY A 6 -24.09 -2.50 -10.40
C GLY A 6 -22.90 -1.76 -11.02
N ILE A 7 -23.16 -0.74 -11.85
CA ILE A 7 -22.12 -0.02 -12.61
C ILE A 7 -21.50 1.11 -11.77
N LEU A 8 -22.27 1.70 -10.84
CA LEU A 8 -21.76 2.73 -9.94
C LEU A 8 -20.78 2.16 -8.89
N PHE A 9 -20.95 0.90 -8.49
CA PHE A 9 -20.01 0.23 -7.59
C PHE A 9 -18.68 -0.14 -8.29
N LEU A 10 -18.72 -0.43 -9.59
CA LEU A 10 -17.53 -0.79 -10.37
C LEU A 10 -16.58 0.40 -10.59
N LEU A 11 -17.13 1.62 -10.72
CA LEU A 11 -16.32 2.84 -10.84
C LEU A 11 -15.70 3.28 -9.51
N LEU A 12 -16.32 2.98 -8.38
CA LEU A 12 -15.72 3.27 -7.07
C LEU A 12 -14.55 2.32 -6.77
N VAL A 13 -14.59 1.06 -7.23
CA VAL A 13 -13.49 0.10 -7.08
C VAL A 13 -12.23 0.51 -7.85
N LEU A 14 -12.38 1.23 -8.97
CA LEU A 14 -11.25 1.83 -9.70
C LEU A 14 -10.63 3.02 -8.97
N ILE A 15 -11.40 3.71 -8.13
CA ILE A 15 -10.94 4.87 -7.33
C ILE A 15 -10.28 4.40 -6.02
N VAL A 16 -10.76 3.30 -5.43
CA VAL A 16 -10.23 2.74 -4.16
C VAL A 16 -8.84 2.10 -4.34
N GLY A 17 -8.38 1.81 -5.57
CA GLY A 17 -7.23 0.94 -5.79
C GLY A 17 -5.89 1.57 -6.20
N GLY A 18 -5.83 2.82 -6.67
CA GLY A 18 -4.52 3.38 -7.07
C GLY A 18 -4.46 4.51 -8.09
N GLY A 19 -5.57 5.11 -8.53
CA GLY A 19 -5.50 6.19 -9.54
C GLY A 19 -5.08 7.55 -8.97
N TYR A 20 -5.76 8.00 -7.91
CA TYR A 20 -5.58 9.37 -7.39
C TYR A 20 -4.36 9.55 -6.51
N TYR A 21 -3.89 8.49 -5.86
CA TYR A 21 -2.75 8.59 -4.96
C TYR A 21 -1.40 8.71 -5.70
N VAL A 22 -1.28 8.16 -6.92
CA VAL A 22 -0.01 8.05 -7.67
C VAL A 22 0.70 9.40 -7.85
N TYR A 23 -0.02 10.51 -7.95
CA TYR A 23 0.58 11.82 -8.24
C TYR A 23 1.35 12.44 -7.05
N SER A 24 1.07 12.02 -5.82
CA SER A 24 1.63 12.65 -4.60
C SER A 24 2.85 11.90 -4.02
N TYR A 25 3.15 10.67 -4.47
CA TYR A 25 4.16 9.80 -3.84
C TYR A 25 5.63 10.19 -4.10
N HIS A 26 5.90 11.18 -4.94
CA HIS A 26 7.30 11.55 -5.27
C HIS A 26 7.91 12.64 -4.39
N ALA A 27 7.14 13.22 -3.45
CA ALA A 27 7.59 14.35 -2.63
C ALA A 27 7.96 14.00 -1.17
N GLY A 28 7.93 12.72 -0.77
CA GLY A 28 8.30 12.30 0.59
C GLY A 28 9.79 12.01 0.76
N GLU A 29 10.29 12.14 1.99
CA GLU A 29 11.65 11.72 2.36
C GLU A 29 11.72 10.19 2.41
N SER A 30 12.77 9.60 1.83
CA SER A 30 12.99 8.16 1.95
C SER A 30 13.54 7.85 3.34
N VAL A 31 12.88 6.95 4.05
CA VAL A 31 13.24 6.54 5.42
C VAL A 31 13.60 5.05 5.43
N ALA A 32 14.46 4.65 6.36
CA ALA A 32 14.93 3.26 6.42
C ALA A 32 13.89 2.28 6.97
N SER A 33 12.98 2.77 7.83
CA SER A 33 12.00 1.93 8.53
C SER A 33 10.73 2.69 8.91
N VAL A 34 9.64 1.96 9.13
CA VAL A 34 8.34 2.48 9.58
C VAL A 34 7.62 1.47 10.47
N ASN A 35 6.92 1.95 11.49
CA ASN A 35 5.99 1.11 12.23
C ASN A 35 4.75 0.82 11.37
N ILE A 36 4.48 -0.45 11.10
CA ILE A 36 3.23 -0.93 10.50
C ILE A 36 2.32 -1.46 11.61
N ASN A 37 1.02 -1.19 11.49
CA ASN A 37 0.00 -1.64 12.43
C ASN A 37 0.31 -1.29 13.91
N ASP A 38 1.00 -0.18 14.17
CA ASP A 38 1.42 0.31 15.50
C ASP A 38 2.28 -0.65 16.35
N THR A 39 2.64 -1.83 15.82
CA THR A 39 3.28 -2.89 16.62
C THR A 39 4.53 -3.50 15.98
N GLU A 40 4.68 -3.39 14.66
CA GLU A 40 5.74 -4.07 13.93
C GLU A 40 6.61 -3.07 13.17
N LEU A 41 7.93 -3.21 13.22
CA LEU A 41 8.85 -2.33 12.49
C LEU A 41 9.21 -2.96 11.14
N ALA A 42 8.74 -2.38 10.05
CA ALA A 42 9.10 -2.77 8.70
C ALA A 42 10.27 -1.93 8.20
N GLU A 43 11.28 -2.59 7.64
CA GLU A 43 12.46 -1.97 7.02
C GLU A 43 12.51 -2.28 5.53
N ILE A 44 13.29 -1.50 4.77
CA ILE A 44 13.58 -1.84 3.37
C ILE A 44 14.24 -3.23 3.32
N GLY A 45 13.75 -4.09 2.42
CA GLY A 45 14.12 -5.50 2.30
C GLY A 45 13.30 -6.45 3.19
N SER A 46 12.43 -5.94 4.06
CA SER A 46 11.57 -6.80 4.88
C SER A 46 10.55 -7.53 4.02
N ALA A 47 10.35 -8.82 4.34
CA ALA A 47 9.24 -9.58 3.79
C ALA A 47 7.95 -9.27 4.59
N VAL A 48 6.90 -8.88 3.88
CA VAL A 48 5.59 -8.54 4.44
C VAL A 48 4.49 -9.37 3.80
N ILE A 49 3.34 -9.45 4.47
CA ILE A 49 2.13 -10.12 3.99
C ILE A 49 1.01 -9.09 3.99
N HIS A 50 0.36 -8.96 2.84
CA HIS A 50 -0.86 -8.15 2.67
C HIS A 50 -2.07 -9.07 2.43
N PRO A 51 -3.22 -8.86 3.10
CA PRO A 51 -4.37 -9.77 3.00
C PRO A 51 -4.93 -9.93 1.58
N LYS A 52 -4.77 -8.91 0.72
CA LYS A 52 -5.24 -8.94 -0.68
C LYS A 52 -4.18 -9.39 -1.69
N PHE A 53 -2.90 -9.09 -1.41
CA PHE A 53 -1.83 -9.22 -2.41
C PHE A 53 -0.85 -10.35 -2.10
N GLY A 54 -0.94 -10.95 -0.90
CA GLY A 54 -0.07 -12.02 -0.47
C GLY A 54 1.27 -11.50 0.03
N GLU A 55 2.30 -12.31 -0.16
CA GLU A 55 3.67 -12.02 0.26
C GLU A 55 4.31 -10.97 -0.66
N GLY A 56 5.11 -10.06 -0.08
CA GLY A 56 5.90 -9.10 -0.83
C GLY A 56 7.13 -8.63 -0.08
N GLU A 57 8.00 -7.91 -0.78
CA GLU A 57 9.24 -7.33 -0.24
C GLU A 57 9.18 -5.80 -0.27
N VAL A 58 9.51 -5.16 0.84
CA VAL A 58 9.58 -3.69 0.92
C VAL A 58 10.77 -3.18 0.11
N LEU A 59 10.51 -2.32 -0.87
CA LEU A 59 11.52 -1.73 -1.74
C LEU A 59 11.92 -0.30 -1.36
N ASP A 60 10.96 0.49 -0.85
CA ASP A 60 11.15 1.90 -0.47
C ASP A 60 10.08 2.26 0.56
N ILE A 61 10.41 3.20 1.45
CA ILE A 61 9.50 3.75 2.43
C ILE A 61 9.62 5.26 2.34
N ARG A 62 8.51 5.96 2.12
CA ARG A 62 8.47 7.41 2.03
C ARG A 62 7.58 8.01 3.07
N GLN A 63 8.15 8.88 3.89
CA GLN A 63 7.43 9.65 4.88
C GLN A 63 7.12 11.05 4.35
N GLN A 64 5.86 11.44 4.49
CA GLN A 64 5.36 12.79 4.28
C GLN A 64 4.83 13.32 5.61
N GLU A 65 4.60 14.64 5.74
CA GLU A 65 4.25 15.30 7.01
C GLU A 65 3.16 14.58 7.81
N PHE A 66 2.18 13.96 7.14
CA PHE A 66 1.04 13.31 7.79
C PHE A 66 0.82 11.85 7.37
N THR A 67 1.67 11.28 6.53
CA THR A 67 1.41 9.96 5.95
C THR A 67 2.71 9.26 5.58
N THR A 68 2.81 7.97 5.92
CA THR A 68 3.91 7.12 5.46
C THR A 68 3.40 6.13 4.41
N THR A 69 4.20 5.97 3.37
CA THR A 69 3.87 5.14 2.21
C THR A 69 4.98 4.14 1.96
N ILE A 70 4.61 2.91 1.62
CA ILE A 70 5.53 1.79 1.47
C ILE A 70 5.39 1.26 0.05
N HIS A 71 6.50 1.14 -0.64
CA HIS A 71 6.60 0.51 -1.94
C HIS A 71 6.95 -0.95 -1.76
N ILE A 72 6.08 -1.85 -2.22
CA ILE A 72 6.24 -3.30 -2.02
C ILE A 72 6.17 -4.01 -3.36
N ASP A 73 7.07 -4.95 -3.58
CA ASP A 73 7.00 -5.90 -4.69
C ASP A 73 6.29 -7.18 -4.24
N PHE A 74 5.10 -7.43 -4.79
CA PHE A 74 4.32 -8.65 -4.54
C PHE A 74 4.56 -9.74 -5.61
N GLY A 75 5.70 -9.69 -6.30
CA GLY A 75 6.08 -10.66 -7.32
C GLY A 75 5.12 -10.67 -8.50
N SER A 76 4.30 -11.73 -8.63
CA SER A 76 3.38 -11.90 -9.75
C SER A 76 2.24 -10.86 -9.79
N VAL A 77 1.89 -10.26 -8.65
CA VAL A 77 0.90 -9.16 -8.55
C VAL A 77 1.52 -7.82 -8.98
N GLY A 78 2.85 -7.72 -8.93
CA GLY A 78 3.63 -6.53 -9.25
C GLY A 78 3.78 -5.56 -8.07
N LYS A 79 4.40 -4.41 -8.37
CA LYS A 79 4.78 -3.40 -7.38
C LYS A 79 3.62 -2.46 -7.03
N LYS A 80 3.47 -2.13 -5.74
CA LYS A 80 2.41 -1.23 -5.24
C LYS A 80 2.97 -0.25 -4.21
N TRP A 81 2.46 0.97 -4.26
CA TRP A 81 2.58 1.93 -3.19
C TRP A 81 1.35 1.85 -2.31
N LEU A 82 1.53 1.62 -1.00
CA LEU A 82 0.47 1.51 -0.02
C LEU A 82 0.71 2.51 1.12
N ILE A 83 -0.36 3.01 1.74
CA ILE A 83 -0.26 3.80 2.96
C ILE A 83 -0.05 2.83 4.13
N ALA A 84 1.04 2.98 4.89
CA ALA A 84 1.45 2.05 5.95
C ALA A 84 0.30 1.73 6.91
N ASP A 85 -0.40 2.76 7.40
CA ASP A 85 -1.45 2.66 8.42
C ASP A 85 -2.76 2.06 7.90
N ALA A 86 -3.00 2.13 6.58
CA ALA A 86 -4.23 1.65 5.96
C ALA A 86 -4.07 0.29 5.27
N ALA A 87 -2.83 -0.18 5.09
CA ALA A 87 -2.51 -1.37 4.31
C ALA A 87 -2.72 -2.69 5.07
N ASN A 88 -2.81 -2.67 6.40
CA ASN A 88 -2.91 -3.86 7.24
C ASN A 88 -1.83 -4.91 6.90
N LEU A 89 -0.57 -4.48 6.94
CA LEU A 89 0.60 -5.30 6.63
C LEU A 89 1.09 -6.05 7.87
N HIS A 90 1.56 -7.28 7.67
CA HIS A 90 2.23 -8.04 8.72
C HIS A 90 3.62 -8.46 8.26
N LEU A 91 4.61 -8.42 9.14
CA LEU A 91 5.91 -9.00 8.90
C LEU A 91 5.78 -10.51 8.73
N ARG A 92 6.42 -11.04 7.70
CA ARG A 92 6.60 -12.47 7.55
C ARG A 92 7.74 -12.91 8.48
N LYS A 93 7.38 -13.60 9.56
CA LYS A 93 8.34 -14.22 10.48
C LYS A 93 8.84 -15.57 9.97
#